data_AF-A0A8J7SGV0-F1
#
_entry.id   AF-A0A8J7SGV0-F1
#
_cell.length_a   1.000
_cell.length_b   1.000
_cell.length_c   1.000
_cell.angle_alpha   90.00
_cell.angle_beta   90.00
_cell.angle_gamma   90.00
#
_symmetry.space_group_name_H-M   'P 1'
#
loop_
_entity.id
_entity.type
_entity.pdbx_description
1 polymer ?
#
loop_
_entity_poly.entity_id
_entity_poly.type
_entity_poly.pdbx_seq_one_letter_code
_entity_poly.pdbx_strand_id
1 'polypeptide(L)'
;MGDFDYAPARTGGLSPNQLQNTAAGSIYIGEDVASYVRRATALEMQKAGVDIAEGNGRMIEGEVLELMADDLGYSVDWSYAITYRVVDASTKREMFSKTYRPEPRKTGKFGNPSDYTPSVNLLILDAAEQFMADVKRDGLLATTLATR
;
A
#
# COMPACT_ATOMS: atom_id res chain seq x y z
N MET A 1 1.55 -13.37 -3.75
CA MET A 1 1.87 -12.21 -2.87
C MET A 1 2.95 -12.63 -1.89
N GLY A 2 4.01 -11.83 -1.77
CA GLY A 2 5.06 -12.00 -0.77
C GLY A 2 4.77 -11.23 0.52
N ASP A 3 5.85 -10.91 1.23
CA ASP A 3 5.82 -10.23 2.52
C ASP A 3 5.61 -8.73 2.37
N PHE A 4 4.86 -8.17 3.31
CA PHE A 4 4.64 -6.74 3.44
C PHE A 4 5.06 -6.31 4.84
N ASP A 5 5.75 -5.18 4.91
CA ASP A 5 6.24 -4.59 6.15
C ASP A 5 5.69 -3.18 6.36
N TYR A 6 5.59 -2.77 7.62
CA TYR A 6 5.33 -1.39 8.01
C TYR A 6 6.55 -0.83 8.73
N ALA A 7 7.37 -0.05 8.02
CA ALA A 7 8.65 0.44 8.51
C ALA A 7 8.53 1.25 9.82
N PRO A 8 7.53 2.14 10.00
CA PRO A 8 7.30 2.85 11.26
C PRO A 8 7.07 1.97 12.49
N ALA A 9 6.44 0.80 12.34
CA ALA A 9 6.30 -0.14 13.46
C ALA A 9 7.59 -0.93 13.72
N ARG A 10 8.31 -1.30 12.66
CA ARG A 10 9.55 -2.10 12.76
C ARG A 10 10.70 -1.35 13.43
N THR A 11 10.78 -0.03 13.25
CA THR A 11 11.82 0.80 13.90
C THR A 11 11.53 1.10 15.38
N GLY A 12 10.48 0.50 15.95
CA GLY A 12 10.13 0.57 17.36
C GLY A 12 9.35 1.83 17.76
N GLY A 13 8.90 2.63 16.78
CA GLY A 13 8.20 3.89 17.04
C GLY A 13 6.69 3.77 17.20
N LEU A 14 6.07 2.72 16.64
CA LEU A 14 4.61 2.53 16.60
C LEU A 14 4.21 1.07 16.76
N SER A 15 2.97 0.82 17.20
CA SER A 15 2.37 -0.51 17.12
C SER A 15 2.07 -0.90 15.66
N PRO A 16 2.05 -2.19 15.29
CA PRO A 16 1.81 -2.62 13.90
C PRO A 16 0.49 -2.13 13.28
N ASN A 17 -0.53 -1.87 14.09
CA ASN A 17 -1.85 -1.38 13.69
C ASN A 17 -2.06 0.12 13.99
N GLN A 18 -1.00 0.84 14.38
CA GLN A 18 -1.04 2.27 14.69
C GLN A 18 -0.54 3.09 13.49
N LEU A 19 -1.31 4.08 13.06
CA LEU A 19 -0.91 5.00 12.00
C LEU A 19 -0.01 6.11 12.56
N GLN A 20 0.83 6.69 11.70
CA GLN A 20 1.58 7.90 12.03
C GLN A 20 0.61 9.09 12.14
N ASN A 21 0.84 9.98 13.11
CA ASN A 21 0.06 11.21 13.23
C ASN A 21 0.84 12.35 13.88
N THR A 22 0.51 13.60 13.52
CA THR A 22 1.14 14.82 14.08
C THR A 22 0.38 15.42 15.27
N ALA A 23 -0.91 15.09 15.44
CA ALA A 23 -1.71 15.52 16.57
C ALA A 23 -1.46 14.69 17.85
N ALA A 24 -1.93 15.19 19.00
CA ALA A 24 -1.88 14.44 20.25
C ALA A 24 -2.82 13.23 20.20
N GLY A 25 -2.28 12.04 20.47
CA GLY A 25 -3.01 10.77 20.49
C GLY A 25 -2.46 9.75 19.50
N SER A 26 -3.20 8.68 19.29
CA SER A 26 -2.83 7.58 18.40
C SER A 26 -4.05 7.16 17.59
N ILE A 27 -3.86 6.92 16.30
CA ILE A 27 -4.90 6.39 15.42
C ILE A 27 -4.62 4.91 15.20
N TYR A 28 -5.59 4.06 15.54
CA TYR A 28 -5.49 2.61 15.35
C TYR A 28 -6.47 2.14 14.28
N ILE A 29 -6.04 1.15 13.51
CA ILE A 29 -6.90 0.41 12.60
C ILE A 29 -7.12 -1.03 13.13
N GLY A 30 -8.12 -1.71 12.57
CA GLY A 30 -8.57 -3.02 13.07
C GLY A 30 -7.61 -4.19 12.81
N GLU A 31 -6.52 -3.96 12.09
CA GLU A 31 -5.49 -4.96 11.76
C GLU A 31 -4.13 -4.29 11.56
N ASP A 32 -3.06 -5.07 11.38
CA ASP A 32 -1.74 -4.52 11.09
C ASP A 32 -1.73 -3.75 9.76
N VAL A 33 -1.07 -2.59 9.72
CA VAL A 33 -0.98 -1.73 8.53
C VAL A 33 -0.41 -2.50 7.33
N ALA A 34 0.63 -3.30 7.56
CA ALA A 34 1.23 -4.12 6.52
C ALA A 34 0.25 -5.14 5.93
N SER A 35 -0.53 -5.82 6.79
CA SER A 35 -1.57 -6.77 6.39
C SER A 35 -2.69 -6.08 5.63
N TYR A 36 -3.13 -4.91 6.10
CA TYR A 36 -4.16 -4.10 5.47
C TYR A 36 -3.78 -3.72 4.03
N VAL A 37 -2.58 -3.15 3.86
CA VAL A 37 -2.06 -2.74 2.56
C VAL A 37 -1.88 -3.96 1.65
N ARG A 38 -1.28 -5.06 2.15
CA ARG A 38 -1.10 -6.30 1.37
C ARG A 38 -2.41 -6.81 0.79
N ARG A 39 -3.48 -6.83 1.60
CA ARG A 39 -4.81 -7.29 1.15
C ARG A 39 -5.41 -6.34 0.11
N ALA A 40 -5.32 -5.03 0.33
CA ALA A 40 -5.78 -4.03 -0.64
C ALA A 40 -5.04 -4.16 -1.97
N THR A 41 -3.71 -4.22 -1.96
CA THR A 41 -2.88 -4.43 -3.16
C THR A 41 -3.24 -5.72 -3.89
N ALA A 42 -3.39 -6.84 -3.18
CA ALA A 42 -3.78 -8.12 -3.79
C ALA A 42 -5.15 -8.05 -4.49
N LEU A 43 -6.11 -7.37 -3.87
CA LEU A 43 -7.45 -7.21 -4.43
C LEU A 43 -7.42 -6.38 -5.72
N GLU A 44 -6.65 -5.28 -5.75
CA GLU A 44 -6.55 -4.44 -6.94
C GLU A 44 -5.83 -5.16 -8.09
N MET A 45 -4.81 -5.94 -7.79
CA MET A 45 -4.14 -6.79 -8.78
C MET A 45 -5.08 -7.84 -9.39
N GLN A 46 -5.88 -8.50 -8.53
CA GLN A 46 -6.89 -9.45 -8.98
C GLN A 46 -7.91 -8.77 -9.90
N LYS A 47 -8.41 -7.58 -9.53
CA LYS A 47 -9.36 -6.80 -10.36
C LYS A 47 -8.77 -6.40 -11.70
N ALA A 48 -7.47 -6.11 -11.74
CA ALA A 48 -6.76 -5.75 -12.95
C ALA A 48 -6.34 -6.98 -13.80
N GLY A 49 -6.70 -8.20 -13.40
CA GLY A 49 -6.39 -9.43 -14.13
C GLY A 49 -4.93 -9.86 -14.07
N VAL A 50 -4.18 -9.34 -13.08
CA VAL A 50 -2.81 -9.81 -12.83
C VAL A 50 -2.89 -11.09 -12.01
N ASP A 51 -2.38 -12.17 -12.61
CA ASP A 51 -2.32 -13.45 -11.93
C ASP A 51 -1.08 -13.51 -11.03
N ILE A 52 -1.30 -13.39 -9.72
CA ILE A 52 -0.26 -13.55 -8.70
C ILE A 52 -0.23 -15.00 -8.18
N ALA A 53 -1.00 -15.92 -8.78
CA ALA A 53 -0.99 -17.33 -8.43
C ALA A 53 0.30 -18.03 -8.88
N GLU A 54 0.53 -19.21 -8.32
CA GLU A 54 1.77 -19.99 -8.24
C GLU A 54 2.47 -20.33 -9.58
N GLY A 55 1.97 -19.90 -10.74
CA GLY A 55 2.51 -20.23 -12.06
C GLY A 55 3.57 -19.26 -12.62
N ASN A 56 3.61 -18.00 -12.15
CA ASN A 56 4.45 -16.97 -12.80
C ASN A 56 5.86 -16.83 -12.24
N GLY A 57 6.19 -17.58 -11.18
CA GLY A 57 7.52 -17.55 -10.55
C GLY A 57 7.92 -16.19 -9.98
N ARG A 58 6.98 -15.25 -9.80
CA ARG A 58 7.24 -13.89 -9.30
C ARG A 58 6.37 -13.61 -8.08
N MET A 59 6.95 -12.92 -7.10
CA MET A 59 6.26 -12.43 -5.92
C MET A 59 6.33 -10.91 -5.86
N ILE A 60 5.30 -10.32 -5.25
CA ILE A 60 5.23 -8.89 -4.99
C ILE A 60 5.34 -8.70 -3.50
N GLU A 61 6.31 -7.90 -3.10
CA GLU A 61 6.58 -7.51 -1.72
C GLU A 61 6.37 -6.01 -1.56
N GLY A 62 6.10 -5.57 -0.34
CA GLY A 62 5.79 -4.18 -0.04
C GLY A 62 6.45 -3.71 1.24
N GLU A 63 6.96 -2.48 1.24
CA GLU A 63 7.43 -1.83 2.45
C GLU A 63 6.71 -0.48 2.57
N VAL A 64 5.73 -0.42 3.46
CA VAL A 64 5.01 0.81 3.78
C VAL A 64 5.95 1.70 4.57
N LEU A 65 6.43 2.76 3.93
CA LEU A 65 7.34 3.75 4.50
C LEU A 65 6.57 4.82 5.28
N GLU A 66 5.35 5.10 4.83
CA GLU A 66 4.52 6.16 5.37
C GLU A 66 3.04 5.81 5.18
N LEU A 67 2.28 5.91 6.26
CA LEU A 67 0.83 6.03 6.21
C LEU A 67 0.46 6.95 7.39
N MET A 68 0.32 8.23 7.08
CA MET A 68 0.32 9.30 8.07
C MET A 68 -0.90 10.20 7.94
N ALA A 69 -1.46 10.55 9.09
CA ALA A 69 -2.45 11.61 9.25
C ALA A 69 -1.77 12.88 9.77
N ASP A 70 -1.56 13.88 8.93
CA ASP A 70 -1.19 15.21 9.40
C ASP A 70 -2.44 15.96 9.86
N ASP A 71 -2.64 16.04 11.17
CA ASP A 71 -3.83 16.61 11.82
C ASP A 71 -3.51 17.97 12.50
N LEU A 72 -2.52 18.69 11.98
CA LEU A 72 -2.23 20.06 12.37
C LEU A 72 -3.12 21.05 11.60
N GLY A 73 -4.02 21.73 12.32
CA GLY A 73 -4.90 22.77 11.75
C GLY A 73 -6.36 22.33 11.60
N TYR A 74 -7.04 22.82 10.56
CA TYR A 74 -8.50 22.70 10.34
C TYR A 74 -8.91 21.46 9.50
N SER A 75 -7.96 20.67 9.05
CA SER A 75 -8.15 19.49 8.19
C SER A 75 -7.16 18.40 8.58
N VAL A 76 -7.39 17.19 8.07
CA VAL A 76 -6.40 16.11 8.12
C VAL A 76 -5.86 15.91 6.70
N ASP A 77 -4.54 16.03 6.54
CA ASP A 77 -3.85 15.74 5.30
C ASP A 77 -3.21 14.35 5.40
N TRP A 78 -3.69 13.42 4.59
CA TRP A 78 -3.25 12.03 4.58
C TRP A 78 -2.14 11.83 3.55
N SER A 79 -0.97 11.38 4.00
CA SER A 79 0.16 11.01 3.14
C SER A 79 0.41 9.51 3.18
N TYR A 80 0.91 8.99 2.06
CA TYR A 80 1.22 7.57 1.90
C TYR A 80 2.47 7.39 1.05
N ALA A 81 3.29 6.43 1.44
CA ALA A 81 4.43 6.00 0.64
C ALA A 81 4.71 4.52 0.85
N ILE A 82 4.93 3.82 -0.26
CA ILE A 82 5.26 2.40 -0.27
C ILE A 82 6.35 2.11 -1.30
N THR A 83 7.34 1.31 -0.91
CA THR A 83 8.23 0.65 -1.86
C THR A 83 7.60 -0.68 -2.24
N TYR A 84 7.27 -0.86 -3.52
CA TYR A 84 6.92 -2.17 -4.05
C TYR A 84 8.14 -2.81 -4.68
N ARG A 85 8.28 -4.12 -4.48
CA ARG A 85 9.31 -4.96 -5.09
C ARG A 85 8.69 -6.11 -5.85
N VAL A 86 9.23 -6.40 -7.04
CA VAL A 86 8.98 -7.68 -7.72
C VAL A 86 10.21 -8.53 -7.52
N VAL A 87 10.03 -9.71 -6.94
CA VAL A 87 11.11 -10.66 -6.68
C VAL A 87 10.84 -11.99 -7.39
N ASP A 88 11.89 -12.65 -7.83
CA ASP A 88 11.81 -14.03 -8.29
C ASP A 88 11.45 -14.93 -7.10
N ALA A 89 10.43 -15.76 -7.28
CA ALA A 89 9.84 -16.52 -6.20
C ALA A 89 10.78 -17.61 -5.65
N SER A 90 11.64 -18.16 -6.52
CA SER A 90 12.52 -19.28 -6.20
C SER A 90 13.86 -18.83 -5.62
N THR A 91 14.43 -17.75 -6.16
CA THR A 91 15.76 -17.25 -5.81
C THR A 91 15.70 -16.06 -4.85
N LYS A 92 14.52 -15.47 -4.64
CA LYS A 92 14.33 -14.21 -3.91
C LYS A 92 15.11 -13.02 -4.48
N ARG A 93 15.57 -13.14 -5.73
CA ARG A 93 16.29 -12.05 -6.41
C ARG A 93 15.31 -10.92 -6.75
N GLU A 94 15.66 -9.70 -6.36
CA GLU A 94 14.93 -8.49 -6.77
C GLU A 94 15.05 -8.28 -8.28
N MET A 95 13.90 -8.15 -8.94
CA MET A 95 13.77 -7.87 -10.37
C MET A 95 13.35 -6.42 -10.63
N PHE A 96 12.67 -5.81 -9.66
CA PHE A 96 12.19 -4.44 -9.72
C PHE A 96 11.98 -3.91 -8.31
N SER A 97 12.24 -2.62 -8.11
CA SER A 97 12.00 -1.91 -6.86
C SER A 97 11.75 -0.44 -7.15
N LYS A 98 10.62 0.07 -6.65
CA LYS A 98 10.29 1.49 -6.79
C LYS A 98 9.41 1.95 -5.65
N THR A 99 9.64 3.20 -5.23
CA THR A 99 8.81 3.87 -4.23
C THR A 99 7.75 4.72 -4.92
N TYR A 100 6.51 4.58 -4.44
CA TYR A 100 5.34 5.31 -4.92
C TYR A 100 4.84 6.23 -3.81
N ARG A 101 4.54 7.47 -4.19
CA ARG A 101 4.06 8.55 -3.33
C ARG A 101 2.90 9.25 -4.05
N PRO A 102 1.68 8.72 -3.97
CA PRO A 102 0.52 9.36 -4.58
C PRO A 102 0.28 10.74 -3.95
N GLU A 103 -0.48 11.57 -4.66
CA GLU A 103 -0.86 12.89 -4.16
C GLU A 103 -1.60 12.77 -2.82
N PRO A 104 -1.23 13.57 -1.79
CA PRO A 104 -1.91 13.54 -0.50
C PRO A 104 -3.42 13.81 -0.60
N ARG A 105 -4.20 13.21 0.29
CA ARG A 105 -5.66 13.37 0.33
C ARG A 105 -6.05 14.18 1.55
N LYS A 106 -6.93 15.17 1.37
CA LYS A 106 -7.40 16.05 2.45
C LYS A 106 -8.80 15.65 2.91
N THR A 107 -9.01 15.54 4.22
CA THR A 107 -10.33 15.32 4.84
C THR A 107 -10.66 16.39 5.87
N GLY A 108 -11.94 16.52 6.25
CA GLY A 108 -12.34 17.39 7.36
C GLY A 108 -11.85 16.86 8.71
N LYS A 109 -11.64 17.74 9.70
CA LYS A 109 -11.12 17.36 11.02
C LYS A 109 -12.14 16.68 11.94
N PHE A 110 -13.41 17.04 11.81
CA PHE A 110 -14.47 16.67 12.76
C PHE A 110 -15.32 15.48 12.28
N GLY A 111 -14.72 14.55 11.55
CA GLY A 111 -15.39 13.34 11.06
C GLY A 111 -15.29 12.16 12.02
N ASN A 112 -16.16 11.18 11.82
CA ASN A 112 -16.01 9.85 12.40
C ASN A 112 -14.83 9.13 11.73
N PRO A 113 -14.20 8.14 12.38
CA PRO A 113 -13.13 7.34 11.76
C PRO A 113 -13.50 6.74 10.40
N SER A 114 -14.77 6.38 10.20
CA SER A 114 -15.31 5.88 8.93
C SER A 114 -15.19 6.87 7.77
N ASP A 115 -15.13 8.17 8.08
CA ASP A 115 -15.10 9.24 7.09
C ASP A 115 -13.71 9.38 6.46
N TYR A 116 -12.68 8.82 7.09
CA TYR A 116 -11.29 8.84 6.63
C TYR A 116 -10.91 7.62 5.80
N THR A 117 -11.54 6.47 6.06
CA THR A 117 -11.27 5.21 5.38
C THR A 117 -11.27 5.32 3.85
N PRO A 118 -12.23 6.03 3.20
CA PRO A 118 -12.19 6.19 1.75
C PRO A 118 -10.93 6.89 1.23
N SER A 119 -10.47 7.95 1.92
CA SER A 119 -9.28 8.70 1.53
C SER A 119 -8.00 7.88 1.67
N VAL A 120 -7.88 7.12 2.76
CA VAL A 120 -6.78 6.17 2.98
C VAL A 120 -6.77 5.08 1.91
N ASN A 121 -7.94 4.54 1.56
CA ASN A 121 -8.04 3.51 0.53
C ASN A 121 -7.67 4.02 -0.85
N LEU A 122 -8.04 5.27 -1.18
CA LEU A 122 -7.65 5.90 -2.43
C LEU A 122 -6.14 6.10 -2.53
N LEU A 123 -5.45 6.47 -1.44
CA LEU A 123 -3.98 6.55 -1.45
C LEU A 123 -3.34 5.20 -1.75
N ILE A 124 -3.80 4.13 -1.11
CA ILE A 124 -3.28 2.77 -1.35
C ILE A 124 -3.57 2.33 -2.78
N LEU A 125 -4.78 2.61 -3.28
CA LEU A 125 -5.20 2.32 -4.65
C LEU A 125 -4.32 3.07 -5.67
N ASP A 126 -4.16 4.39 -5.53
CA ASP A 126 -3.38 5.22 -6.46
C ASP A 126 -1.93 4.70 -6.56
N ALA A 127 -1.32 4.33 -5.43
CA ALA A 127 0.02 3.75 -5.43
C ALA A 127 0.07 2.36 -6.09
N ALA A 128 -0.93 1.50 -5.83
CA ALA A 128 -1.04 0.19 -6.44
C ALA A 128 -1.25 0.28 -7.96
N GLU A 129 -2.07 1.23 -8.43
CA GLU A 129 -2.30 1.48 -9.85
C GLU A 129 -1.03 1.97 -10.56
N GLN A 130 -0.29 2.91 -9.95
CA GLN A 130 0.99 3.37 -10.49
C GLN A 130 2.01 2.23 -10.58
N PHE A 131 2.07 1.37 -9.55
CA PHE A 131 2.91 0.17 -9.57
C PHE A 131 2.50 -0.78 -10.70
N MET A 132 1.21 -1.07 -10.80
CA MET A 132 0.63 -1.94 -11.83
C MET A 132 0.92 -1.44 -13.25
N ALA A 133 0.84 -0.13 -13.46
CA ALA A 133 1.18 0.49 -14.74
C ALA A 133 2.65 0.26 -15.11
N ASP A 134 3.58 0.46 -14.16
CA ASP A 134 5.01 0.23 -14.38
C ASP A 134 5.32 -1.24 -14.66
N VAL A 135 4.85 -2.17 -13.82
CA VAL A 135 5.15 -3.60 -14.01
C VAL A 135 4.52 -4.18 -15.27
N LYS A 136 3.37 -3.67 -15.70
CA LYS A 136 2.75 -4.04 -16.98
C LYS A 136 3.56 -3.50 -18.16
N ARG A 137 3.98 -2.23 -18.10
CA ARG A 137 4.84 -1.63 -19.13
C ARG A 137 6.14 -2.41 -19.29
N ASP A 138 6.72 -2.85 -18.18
CA ASP A 138 8.03 -3.49 -18.14
C ASP A 138 7.96 -5.02 -18.32
N GLY A 139 6.76 -5.59 -18.52
CA GLY A 139 6.57 -7.04 -18.71
C GLY A 139 6.91 -7.88 -17.46
N LEU A 140 6.84 -7.26 -16.29
CA LEU A 140 7.26 -7.83 -15.00
C LEU A 140 6.19 -8.69 -14.35
N LEU A 141 4.93 -8.68 -14.80
CA LEU A 141 3.89 -9.60 -14.34
C LEU A 141 3.04 -10.05 -15.53
N ALA A 142 2.64 -11.33 -15.54
CA ALA A 142 1.71 -11.80 -16.56
C ALA A 142 0.30 -11.25 -16.25
N THR A 143 -0.34 -10.70 -17.27
CA THR A 143 -1.74 -10.27 -17.20
C THR A 143 -2.56 -11.24 -18.02
N THR A 144 -3.57 -11.85 -17.42
CA THR A 144 -4.55 -12.64 -18.19
C THR A 144 -5.47 -11.63 -18.85
N LEU A 145 -5.35 -11.46 -20.17
CA LEU A 145 -6.38 -10.74 -20.92
C LEU A 145 -7.68 -11.52 -20.73
N ALA A 146 -8.60 -11.00 -19.93
CA ALA A 146 -9.96 -11.50 -19.90
C ALA A 146 -10.53 -11.27 -21.30
N THR A 147 -10.60 -12.34 -22.10
CA THR A 147 -11.39 -12.38 -23.32
C THR A 147 -12.81 -12.03 -22.91
N ARG A 148 -13.25 -10.80 -23.22
CA ARG A 148 -14.66 -10.42 -23.19
C ARG A 148 -15.32 -10.89 -24.48
#